data_AF-A0A1U8BAR1-F1
#
_entry.id   AF-A0A1U8BAR1-F1
#
_cell.length_a   1.000
_cell.length_b   1.000
_cell.length_c   1.000
_cell.angle_alpha   90.00
_cell.angle_beta   90.00
_cell.angle_gamma   90.00
#
_symmetry.space_group_name_H-M   'P 1'
#
loop_
_entity.id
_entity.type
_entity.pdbx_description
1 polymer ?
#
loop_
_entity_poly.entity_id
_entity_poly.type
_entity_poly.pdbx_seq_one_letter_code
_entity_poly.pdbx_strand_id
1 'polypeptide(L)'
;MAASMLFIPCFLSGNVIKALEFSLPKLFICKCAPKFAINNALSLPKRHLLPTGVALSKRFGRVCCRSLSSGIVDTISYEFSDSATEVELRLKLGSGDIQSSRDISVDADESSLTIRKHCTESPITLIETNNLYGRIKPAETIWYLDEDQLVVNLKKQDPDLKWPDIMESWESLTVGVAQLLKGTSIYIVGESTEINQKIAQKLAVGLGYTPLNTGELLEEFSKQDVDSWVKSEGVDSVAELEAAILESLSSHVRAVVATLGGRHGAAGRADKWRHLYAGFTVWLSKSKASDEDSAREEARRNIQEGSQGYSNADVVVKLGGWDPALAQTVAQASLSALKQLILSDKKLPGKKSLYIRLGCRGDWPNIKPPGWDPSAGANLSPE
;
A
#
# COMPACT_ATOMS: atom_id res chain seq x y z
N MET A 1 -9.32 2.25 18.51
CA MET A 1 -9.33 0.93 17.86
C MET A 1 -8.30 0.97 16.75
N ALA A 2 -7.14 0.35 16.98
CA ALA A 2 -6.01 0.37 16.06
C ALA A 2 -6.17 -0.75 15.02
N ALA A 3 -5.85 -0.45 13.75
CA ALA A 3 -5.70 -1.48 12.73
C ALA A 3 -4.35 -2.18 12.95
N SER A 4 -4.37 -3.49 13.20
CA SER A 4 -3.16 -4.29 13.38
C SER A 4 -2.54 -4.63 12.04
N MET A 5 -1.22 -4.42 11.93
CA MET A 5 -0.47 -4.66 10.70
C MET A 5 0.48 -5.85 10.86
N LEU A 6 0.47 -6.71 9.85
CA LEU A 6 1.41 -7.82 9.80
C LEU A 6 2.13 -7.92 8.47
N PHE A 7 3.42 -8.17 8.61
CA PHE A 7 4.37 -8.44 7.55
C PHE A 7 4.88 -9.88 7.73
N ILE A 8 4.63 -10.75 6.74
CA ILE A 8 5.30 -12.05 6.63
C ILE A 8 5.69 -12.23 5.17
N PRO A 9 6.98 -12.35 4.83
CA PRO A 9 7.39 -12.73 3.49
C PRO A 9 6.99 -14.20 3.29
N CYS A 10 5.93 -14.44 2.52
CA CYS A 10 5.49 -15.77 2.18
C CYS A 10 6.43 -16.37 1.13
N PHE A 11 7.58 -16.88 1.57
CA PHE A 11 8.40 -17.82 0.81
C PHE A 11 8.24 -19.20 1.44
N LEU A 12 7.15 -19.90 1.11
CA LEU A 12 7.07 -21.33 1.35
C LEU A 12 6.83 -22.06 0.03
N SER A 13 7.88 -22.81 -0.30
CA SER A 13 8.01 -23.80 -1.35
C SER A 13 6.88 -24.83 -1.30
N GLY A 14 6.29 -25.08 -2.47
CA GLY A 14 5.80 -26.39 -2.88
C GLY A 14 4.46 -26.80 -2.31
N ASN A 15 3.40 -26.66 -3.12
CA ASN A 15 2.33 -27.65 -3.11
C ASN A 15 1.91 -27.95 -4.55
N VAL A 16 2.07 -29.23 -4.89
CA VAL A 16 1.69 -29.86 -6.14
C VAL A 16 0.18 -30.01 -6.14
N ILE A 17 -0.52 -29.36 -7.07
CA ILE A 17 -1.94 -29.62 -7.32
C ILE A 17 -2.05 -30.20 -8.74
N LYS A 18 -2.51 -31.45 -8.80
CA LYS A 18 -2.86 -32.16 -10.03
C LYS A 18 -4.00 -31.41 -10.72
N ALA A 19 -3.77 -31.00 -11.97
CA ALA A 19 -4.81 -30.48 -12.84
C ALA A 19 -5.76 -31.63 -13.24
N LEU A 20 -7.05 -31.43 -13.02
CA LEU A 20 -8.11 -32.20 -13.67
C LEU A 20 -8.51 -31.41 -14.92
N GLU A 21 -8.26 -31.99 -16.09
CA GLU A 21 -8.69 -31.43 -17.37
C GLU A 21 -10.21 -31.54 -17.49
N PHE A 22 -10.87 -30.39 -17.57
CA PHE A 22 -12.21 -30.29 -18.14
C PHE A 22 -12.10 -29.56 -19.47
N SER A 23 -12.36 -30.28 -20.56
CA SER A 23 -12.54 -29.68 -21.88
C SER A 23 -13.93 -29.04 -21.95
N LEU A 24 -13.99 -27.72 -22.06
CA LEU A 24 -15.20 -26.99 -22.43
C LEU A 24 -15.03 -26.35 -23.81
N PRO A 25 -16.14 -26.20 -24.57
CA PRO A 25 -16.09 -25.83 -25.98
C PRO A 25 -15.59 -24.40 -26.18
N LYS A 26 -14.75 -24.22 -27.20
CA LYS A 26 -14.23 -22.93 -27.66
C LYS A 26 -15.38 -21.98 -28.01
N LEU A 27 -15.71 -21.07 -27.10
CA LEU A 27 -16.40 -19.84 -27.47
C LEU A 27 -15.43 -19.00 -28.30
N PHE A 28 -15.76 -18.86 -29.58
CA PHE A 28 -15.06 -17.96 -30.50
C PHE A 28 -15.27 -16.51 -30.04
N ILE A 29 -14.35 -16.01 -29.21
CA ILE A 29 -14.19 -14.58 -29.01
C ILE A 29 -13.51 -14.04 -30.28
N CYS A 30 -14.28 -13.30 -31.07
CA CYS A 30 -13.81 -12.62 -32.26
C CYS A 30 -12.62 -11.72 -31.89
N LYS A 31 -11.45 -11.97 -32.49
CA LYS A 31 -10.25 -11.14 -32.35
C LYS A 31 -10.47 -9.79 -33.04
N CYS A 32 -11.17 -8.89 -32.38
CA CYS A 32 -11.07 -7.46 -32.66
C CYS A 32 -10.26 -6.84 -31.54
N ALA A 33 -9.02 -6.43 -31.84
CA ALA A 33 -8.27 -5.56 -30.96
C ALA A 33 -9.07 -4.26 -30.77
N PRO A 34 -9.49 -3.88 -29.55
CA PRO A 34 -10.14 -2.59 -29.37
C PRO A 34 -9.04 -1.53 -29.40
N LYS A 35 -9.11 -0.67 -30.41
CA LYS A 35 -8.48 0.66 -30.33
C LYS A 35 -9.23 1.43 -29.27
N PHE A 36 -8.61 1.66 -28.12
CA PHE A 36 -9.14 2.59 -27.12
C PHE A 36 -9.15 4.00 -27.73
N ALA A 37 -10.33 4.46 -28.14
CA ALA A 37 -10.61 5.87 -28.38
C ALA A 37 -11.30 6.40 -27.11
N ILE A 38 -10.53 7.06 -26.25
CA ILE A 38 -11.07 7.78 -25.11
C ILE A 38 -11.65 9.09 -25.66
N ASN A 39 -12.98 9.15 -25.78
CA ASN A 39 -13.68 10.40 -26.04
C ASN A 39 -13.62 11.26 -24.77
N ASN A 40 -12.71 12.23 -24.76
CA ASN A 40 -12.71 13.32 -23.79
C ASN A 40 -13.91 14.24 -24.04
N ALA A 41 -14.96 14.10 -23.22
CA ALA A 41 -16.02 15.09 -23.11
C ALA A 41 -16.43 15.27 -21.65
N LEU A 42 -15.54 15.89 -20.86
CA LEU A 42 -15.93 16.63 -19.67
C LEU A 42 -15.35 18.05 -19.80
N SER A 43 -16.26 18.99 -19.95
CA SER A 43 -16.03 20.42 -20.16
C SER A 43 -15.36 21.07 -18.95
N LEU A 44 -14.14 21.59 -19.14
CA LEU A 44 -13.48 22.54 -18.23
C LEU A 44 -13.91 23.99 -18.58
N PRO A 45 -14.09 24.89 -17.59
CA PRO A 45 -14.23 26.31 -17.86
C PRO A 45 -12.87 26.92 -18.22
N LYS A 46 -12.83 27.64 -19.35
CA LYS A 46 -11.71 28.45 -19.85
C LYS A 46 -11.31 29.51 -18.82
N ARG A 47 -10.01 29.60 -18.51
CA ARG A 47 -9.39 30.86 -18.05
C ARG A 47 -8.17 31.18 -18.92
N HIS A 48 -8.13 32.44 -19.33
CA HIS A 48 -7.22 33.02 -20.29
C HIS A 48 -5.75 32.98 -19.83
N LEU A 49 -4.85 32.65 -20.76
CA LEU A 49 -3.41 32.82 -20.64
C LEU A 49 -3.00 34.18 -21.20
N LEU A 50 -2.14 34.90 -20.49
CA LEU A 50 -1.06 35.71 -21.06
C LEU A 50 0.16 35.64 -20.11
N PRO A 51 1.40 35.82 -20.61
CA PRO A 51 2.60 35.18 -20.06
C PRO A 51 3.54 36.17 -19.35
N THR A 52 4.35 35.69 -18.40
CA THR A 52 5.67 36.29 -18.10
C THR A 52 6.52 35.37 -17.23
N GLY A 53 7.77 35.17 -17.65
CA GLY A 53 8.94 35.27 -16.76
C GLY A 53 9.32 34.05 -15.92
N VAL A 54 10.37 33.37 -16.37
CA VAL A 54 11.14 32.37 -15.63
C VAL A 54 11.72 32.96 -14.33
N ALA A 55 11.49 32.30 -13.20
CA ALA A 55 12.36 32.35 -12.03
C ALA A 55 12.22 31.05 -11.22
N LEU A 56 13.30 30.24 -11.16
CA LEU A 56 13.40 29.11 -10.24
C LEU A 56 13.43 29.65 -8.81
N SER A 57 12.42 29.28 -8.01
CA SER A 57 12.43 29.48 -6.56
C SER A 57 12.27 28.12 -5.89
N LYS A 58 13.28 27.74 -5.08
CA LYS A 58 13.26 26.57 -4.20
C LYS A 58 12.11 26.75 -3.20
N ARG A 59 11.03 25.98 -3.35
CA ARG A 59 9.95 25.93 -2.36
C ARG A 59 10.38 25.01 -1.21
N PHE A 60 10.72 25.60 -0.07
CA PHE A 60 10.66 24.91 1.21
C PHE A 60 9.18 24.74 1.58
N GLY A 61 8.72 23.51 1.69
CA GLY A 61 7.35 23.21 2.08
C GLY A 61 7.19 23.34 3.60
N ARG A 62 6.42 24.33 4.05
CA ARG A 62 5.96 24.41 5.45
C ARG A 62 4.80 23.43 5.62
N VAL A 63 5.06 22.27 6.20
CA VAL A 63 4.03 21.25 6.47
C VAL A 63 3.50 21.46 7.89
N CYS A 64 2.18 21.39 8.05
CA CYS A 64 1.48 21.61 9.31
C CYS A 64 0.61 20.38 9.58
N CYS A 65 1.01 19.53 10.54
CA CYS A 65 0.28 18.33 10.89
C CYS A 65 -0.75 18.66 11.99
N ARG A 66 -2.04 18.45 11.72
CA ARG A 66 -3.08 18.40 12.76
C ARG A 66 -3.28 16.96 13.18
N SER A 67 -2.67 16.53 14.28
CA SER A 67 -3.04 15.30 14.97
C SER A 67 -4.23 15.59 15.90
N LEU A 68 -5.30 14.82 15.75
CA LEU A 68 -6.44 14.82 16.67
C LEU A 68 -6.08 13.97 17.89
N SER A 69 -5.52 14.60 18.91
CA SER A 69 -5.51 14.10 20.30
C SER A 69 -5.99 15.20 21.21
N SER A 70 -7.00 14.89 22.04
CA SER A 70 -7.64 15.82 22.96
C SER A 70 -6.62 16.39 23.95
N GLY A 71 -6.39 17.70 23.90
CA GLY A 71 -5.45 18.45 24.74
C GLY A 71 -4.78 19.54 23.93
N ILE A 72 -5.12 20.80 24.20
CA ILE A 72 -4.63 21.99 23.50
C ILE A 72 -3.10 22.03 23.59
N VAL A 73 -2.42 21.87 22.46
CA VAL A 73 -0.98 22.15 22.32
C VAL A 73 -0.83 23.02 21.07
N ASP A 74 -0.15 24.15 21.22
CA ASP A 74 0.23 25.03 20.10
C ASP A 74 0.74 24.18 18.94
N THR A 75 0.28 24.48 17.73
CA THR A 75 0.68 23.73 16.54
C THR A 75 2.16 23.98 16.29
N ILE A 76 3.02 23.08 16.75
CA ILE A 76 4.47 23.23 16.63
C ILE A 76 4.82 23.17 15.15
N SER A 77 5.21 24.33 14.61
CA SER A 77 5.70 24.39 13.24
C SER A 77 7.12 23.87 13.21
N TYR A 78 7.32 22.73 12.57
CA TYR A 78 8.64 22.20 12.26
C TYR A 78 8.96 22.36 10.77
N GLU A 79 10.24 22.42 10.44
CA GLU A 79 10.75 22.31 9.09
C GLU A 79 11.50 20.99 8.95
N PHE A 80 11.23 20.28 7.86
CA PHE A 80 11.82 18.98 7.59
C PHE A 80 12.64 19.04 6.31
N SER A 81 13.83 18.45 6.33
CA SER A 81 14.67 18.31 5.14
C SER A 81 15.28 16.92 5.04
N ASP A 82 15.22 16.38 3.82
CA ASP A 82 15.72 15.05 3.49
C ASP A 82 17.05 15.17 2.72
N SER A 83 18.11 14.57 3.25
CA SER A 83 19.42 14.46 2.58
C SER A 83 19.75 13.00 2.26
N ALA A 84 20.87 12.76 1.56
CA ALA A 84 21.24 11.42 1.13
C ALA A 84 21.44 10.45 2.31
N THR A 85 22.07 10.89 3.40
CA THR A 85 22.40 10.00 4.53
C THR A 85 21.71 10.36 5.84
N GLU A 86 21.06 11.51 5.88
CA GLU A 86 20.56 12.15 7.10
C GLU A 86 19.23 12.83 6.81
N VAL A 87 18.39 12.94 7.84
CA VAL A 87 17.22 13.81 7.83
C VAL A 87 17.37 14.84 8.93
N GLU A 88 17.04 16.09 8.63
CA GLU A 88 17.14 17.19 9.58
C GLU A 88 15.75 17.76 9.87
N LEU A 89 15.48 17.91 11.16
CA LEU A 89 14.25 18.44 11.71
C LEU A 89 14.58 19.70 12.50
N ARG A 90 14.02 20.84 12.08
CA ARG A 90 14.14 22.12 12.80
C ARG A 90 12.81 22.45 13.47
N LEU A 91 12.82 22.67 14.78
CA LEU A 91 11.65 23.05 15.56
C LEU A 91 11.82 24.45 16.10
N LYS A 92 10.82 25.32 15.89
CA LYS A 92 10.80 26.65 16.52
C LYS A 92 10.38 26.51 17.96
N LEU A 93 11.25 26.94 18.86
CA LEU A 93 10.99 26.95 20.29
C LEU A 93 10.41 28.32 20.62
N GLY A 94 9.12 28.39 21.01
CA GLY A 94 8.46 29.65 21.31
C GLY A 94 9.26 30.52 22.30
N SER A 95 9.31 31.83 22.03
CA SER A 95 10.04 32.81 22.84
C SER A 95 9.49 32.87 24.27
N GLY A 96 10.25 32.41 25.27
CA GLY A 96 9.81 32.55 26.66
C GLY A 96 10.72 31.92 27.72
N ASP A 97 11.06 30.62 27.60
CA ASP A 97 11.50 29.87 28.79
C ASP A 97 12.69 28.90 28.61
N ILE A 98 13.39 28.91 27.47
CA ILE A 98 14.56 28.03 27.29
C ILE A 98 15.82 28.81 27.60
N GLN A 99 16.40 28.53 28.76
CA GLN A 99 17.65 29.17 29.20
C GLN A 99 18.86 28.28 28.92
N SER A 100 18.68 26.97 28.71
CA SER A 100 19.79 26.05 28.42
C SER A 100 19.38 24.75 27.72
N SER A 101 20.37 24.02 27.17
CA SER A 101 20.18 22.67 26.63
C SER A 101 19.67 21.64 27.65
N ARG A 102 19.72 21.93 28.95
CA ARG A 102 19.22 21.05 30.02
C ARG A 102 17.69 21.04 30.08
N ASP A 103 17.04 22.01 29.46
CA ASP A 103 15.59 22.15 29.43
C ASP A 103 14.98 21.34 28.26
N ILE A 104 15.78 20.56 27.54
CA ILE A 104 15.33 19.78 26.38
C ILE A 104 15.82 18.34 26.53
N SER A 105 14.91 17.39 26.31
CA SER A 105 15.24 15.99 26.11
C SER A 105 14.85 15.57 24.69
N VAL A 106 15.81 14.95 24.00
CA VAL A 106 15.62 14.31 22.69
C VAL A 106 15.96 12.85 22.89
N ASP A 107 14.94 12.00 22.76
CA ASP A 107 15.07 10.55 22.81
C ASP A 107 14.70 9.99 21.45
N ALA A 108 15.61 9.23 20.86
CA ALA A 108 15.46 8.68 19.52
C ALA A 108 15.77 7.19 19.58
N ASP A 109 14.90 6.38 19.01
CA ASP A 109 15.10 4.95 18.81
C ASP A 109 15.05 4.64 17.30
N GLU A 110 15.24 3.38 16.89
CA GLU A 110 15.32 3.00 15.48
C GLU A 110 14.13 3.49 14.63
N SER A 111 12.95 3.64 15.23
CA SER A 111 11.71 4.04 14.54
C SER A 111 10.87 5.07 15.30
N SER A 112 11.35 5.56 16.46
CA SER A 112 10.62 6.54 17.28
C SER A 112 11.47 7.77 17.57
N LEU A 113 10.78 8.88 17.83
CA LEU A 113 11.39 10.14 18.22
C LEU A 113 10.47 10.82 19.22
N THR A 114 11.03 11.13 20.39
CA THR A 114 10.37 11.90 21.44
C THR A 114 11.22 13.12 21.76
N ILE A 115 10.63 14.30 21.63
CA ILE A 115 11.25 15.57 21.98
C ILE A 115 10.38 16.23 23.04
N ARG A 116 10.95 16.50 24.21
CA ARG A 116 10.26 17.19 25.30
C ARG A 116 11.05 18.41 25.74
N LYS A 117 10.31 19.46 26.09
CA LYS A 117 10.81 20.68 26.71
C LYS A 117 10.42 20.63 28.19
N HIS A 118 11.38 20.71 29.08
CA HIS A 118 11.17 20.80 30.52
C HIS A 118 10.90 22.26 30.90
N CYS A 119 9.67 22.56 31.30
CA CYS A 119 9.30 23.86 31.90
C CYS A 119 9.20 23.71 33.43
N THR A 120 9.23 24.85 34.14
CA THR A 120 9.14 24.94 35.61
C THR A 120 7.90 24.27 36.21
N GLU A 121 6.80 24.18 35.45
CA GLU A 121 5.54 23.62 35.93
C GLU A 121 5.31 22.16 35.49
N SER A 122 5.76 21.78 34.29
CA SER A 122 5.69 20.40 33.76
C SER A 122 6.46 20.25 32.43
N PRO A 123 6.88 19.04 32.04
CA PRO A 123 7.45 18.80 30.72
C PRO A 123 6.38 18.86 29.61
N ILE A 124 6.64 19.64 28.57
CA ILE A 124 5.82 19.79 27.37
C ILE A 124 6.38 18.88 26.28
N THR A 125 5.59 17.96 25.76
CA THR A 125 5.97 17.15 24.60
C THR A 125 5.87 17.98 23.32
N LEU A 126 7.00 18.13 22.62
CA LEU A 126 7.06 18.85 21.35
C LEU A 126 6.78 17.93 20.16
N ILE A 127 7.40 16.75 20.16
CA ILE A 127 7.15 15.68 19.20
C ILE A 127 7.13 14.37 19.96
N GLU A 128 6.17 13.52 19.61
CA GLU A 128 6.14 12.13 20.05
C GLU A 128 5.60 11.31 18.88
N THR A 129 6.46 10.49 18.30
CA THR A 129 6.09 9.58 17.23
C THR A 129 6.79 8.25 17.42
N ASN A 130 6.04 7.17 17.25
CA ASN A 130 6.55 5.80 17.23
C ASN A 130 6.66 5.24 15.80
N ASN A 131 6.35 6.07 14.80
CA ASN A 131 6.28 5.67 13.40
C ASN A 131 7.00 6.70 12.53
N LEU A 132 8.32 6.76 12.67
CA LEU A 132 9.18 7.48 11.72
C LEU A 132 9.01 6.91 10.31
N TYR A 133 9.15 7.75 9.29
CA TYR A 133 8.95 7.32 7.91
C TYR A 133 9.93 6.20 7.46
N GLY A 134 11.11 6.12 8.05
CA GLY A 134 12.03 5.01 7.89
C GLY A 134 12.78 4.74 9.18
N ARG A 135 13.83 3.92 9.09
CA ARG A 135 14.68 3.62 10.23
C ARG A 135 15.90 4.54 10.29
N ILE A 136 16.27 4.89 11.52
CA ILE A 136 17.43 5.71 11.81
C ILE A 136 18.48 4.90 12.58
N LYS A 137 19.68 5.46 12.75
CA LYS A 137 20.70 4.93 13.66
C LYS A 137 20.76 5.82 14.90
N PRO A 138 20.16 5.42 16.03
CA PRO A 138 20.03 6.27 17.21
C PRO A 138 21.36 6.78 17.76
N ALA A 139 22.40 5.94 17.75
CA ALA A 139 23.74 6.29 18.23
C ALA A 139 24.45 7.37 17.39
N GLU A 140 23.96 7.63 16.17
CA GLU A 140 24.47 8.67 15.26
C GLU A 140 23.53 9.89 15.21
N THR A 141 22.51 9.96 16.08
CA THR A 141 21.62 11.12 16.22
C THR A 141 22.34 12.24 16.96
N ILE A 142 22.33 13.44 16.38
CA ILE A 142 22.85 14.65 17.01
C ILE A 142 21.75 15.71 17.07
N TRP A 143 21.79 16.54 18.11
CA TRP A 143 20.91 17.70 18.21
C TRP A 143 21.65 18.88 18.83
N TYR A 144 21.25 20.08 18.45
CA TYR A 144 21.80 21.33 18.96
C TYR A 144 20.76 22.45 18.90
N LEU A 145 21.02 23.51 19.65
CA LEU A 145 20.24 24.74 19.61
C LEU A 145 20.90 25.73 18.65
N ASP A 146 20.12 26.21 17.69
CA ASP A 146 20.49 27.25 16.74
C ASP A 146 19.53 28.43 16.92
N GLU A 147 20.00 29.49 17.60
CA GLU A 147 19.19 30.64 18.01
C GLU A 147 17.92 30.24 18.79
N ASP A 148 16.75 30.34 18.15
CA ASP A 148 15.43 30.00 18.69
C ASP A 148 14.92 28.62 18.22
N GLN A 149 15.80 27.80 17.63
CA GLN A 149 15.43 26.53 17.00
C GLN A 149 16.18 25.35 17.61
N LEU A 150 15.44 24.26 17.84
CA LEU A 150 16.02 22.95 18.08
C LEU A 150 16.25 22.28 16.73
N VAL A 151 17.51 21.98 16.42
CA VAL A 151 17.87 21.21 15.23
C VAL A 151 18.20 19.79 15.66
N VAL A 152 17.48 18.82 15.10
CA VAL A 152 17.72 17.39 15.29
C VAL A 152 18.11 16.78 13.95
N ASN A 153 19.31 16.21 13.88
CA ASN A 153 19.80 15.51 12.71
C ASN A 153 19.85 13.99 13.02
N LEU A 154 19.11 13.22 12.23
CA LEU A 154 18.95 11.78 12.38
C LEU A 154 19.66 11.09 11.21
N LYS A 155 20.61 10.20 11.53
CA LYS A 155 21.24 9.37 10.50
C LYS A 155 20.28 8.30 9.99
N LYS A 156 20.08 8.22 8.68
CA LYS A 156 19.29 7.14 8.07
C LYS A 156 20.01 5.80 8.17
N GLN A 157 19.25 4.73 8.43
CA GLN A 157 19.73 3.37 8.25
C GLN A 157 19.80 3.00 6.76
N ASP A 158 18.85 3.48 5.96
CA ASP A 158 18.79 3.29 4.52
C ASP A 158 18.96 4.62 3.77
N PRO A 159 20.14 4.90 3.17
CA PRO A 159 20.39 6.16 2.48
C PRO A 159 19.61 6.28 1.16
N ASP A 160 19.21 5.17 0.54
CA ASP A 160 18.46 5.19 -0.71
C ASP A 160 16.97 5.51 -0.50
N LEU A 161 16.48 5.36 0.74
CA LEU A 161 15.11 5.68 1.09
C LEU A 161 14.94 7.19 1.18
N LYS A 162 14.09 7.73 0.30
CA LYS A 162 13.65 9.12 0.35
C LYS A 162 12.53 9.27 1.37
N TRP A 163 12.63 10.30 2.21
CA TRP A 163 11.65 10.61 3.22
C TRP A 163 10.84 11.82 2.76
N PRO A 164 9.54 11.66 2.48
CA PRO A 164 8.67 12.80 2.15
C PRO A 164 8.40 13.68 3.37
N ASP A 165 8.46 13.10 4.56
CA ASP A 165 8.24 13.74 5.86
C ASP A 165 8.91 12.91 6.98
N ILE A 166 8.97 13.45 8.19
CA ILE A 166 9.53 12.79 9.38
C ILE A 166 8.66 11.61 9.86
N MET A 167 7.33 11.74 9.77
CA MET A 167 6.37 10.73 10.24
C MET A 167 5.72 9.96 9.08
N GLU A 168 5.22 8.76 9.37
CA GLU A 168 4.30 7.99 8.51
C GLU A 168 2.86 8.55 8.50
N SER A 169 2.69 9.84 8.16
CA SER A 169 1.39 10.43 7.87
C SER A 169 0.79 9.88 6.56
N TRP A 170 -0.51 10.08 6.36
CA TRP A 170 -1.17 9.72 5.09
C TRP A 170 -0.51 10.41 3.89
N GLU A 171 -0.19 11.70 4.04
CA GLU A 171 0.45 12.52 3.02
C GLU A 171 1.86 12.02 2.70
N SER A 172 2.65 11.64 3.72
CA SER A 172 4.00 11.13 3.49
C SER A 172 3.99 9.73 2.87
N LEU A 173 3.09 8.85 3.33
CA LEU A 173 2.97 7.49 2.80
C LEU A 173 2.51 7.50 1.34
N THR A 174 1.55 8.33 0.97
CA THR A 174 1.07 8.40 -0.43
C THR A 174 2.15 8.85 -1.40
N VAL A 175 2.94 9.87 -1.05
CA VAL A 175 4.07 10.32 -1.87
C VAL A 175 5.19 9.28 -1.91
N GLY A 176 5.53 8.74 -0.75
CA GLY A 176 6.67 7.86 -0.58
C GLY A 176 6.46 6.47 -1.16
N VAL A 177 5.32 5.83 -0.88
CA VAL A 177 4.99 4.50 -1.39
C VAL A 177 4.76 4.52 -2.90
N ALA A 178 4.20 5.59 -3.47
CA ALA A 178 4.07 5.74 -4.92
C ALA A 178 5.43 5.64 -5.64
N GLN A 179 6.50 6.18 -5.06
CA GLN A 179 7.85 6.07 -5.61
C GLN A 179 8.40 4.64 -5.48
N LEU A 180 8.12 3.97 -4.36
CA LEU A 180 8.57 2.60 -4.09
C LEU A 180 7.90 1.56 -5.01
N LEU A 181 6.62 1.76 -5.34
CA LEU A 181 5.87 0.86 -6.22
C LEU A 181 6.37 0.84 -7.67
N LYS A 182 7.09 1.88 -8.11
CA LYS A 182 7.62 2.01 -9.49
C LYS A 182 6.55 1.80 -10.57
N GLY A 183 5.32 2.23 -10.31
CA GLY A 183 4.17 2.08 -11.21
C GLY A 183 3.47 0.74 -11.18
N THR A 184 3.88 -0.19 -10.30
CA THR A 184 3.19 -1.47 -10.09
C THR A 184 1.81 -1.23 -9.48
N SER A 185 0.80 -1.93 -10.00
CA SER A 185 -0.59 -1.83 -9.54
C SER A 185 -0.81 -2.51 -8.19
N ILE A 186 -1.89 -2.15 -7.50
CA ILE A 186 -2.32 -2.73 -6.22
C ILE A 186 -3.67 -3.43 -6.42
N TYR A 187 -3.85 -4.61 -5.84
CA TYR A 187 -5.10 -5.35 -5.81
C TYR A 187 -5.57 -5.46 -4.36
N ILE A 188 -6.79 -5.00 -4.10
CA ILE A 188 -7.44 -5.10 -2.80
C ILE A 188 -8.35 -6.31 -2.83
N VAL A 189 -8.04 -7.30 -1.98
CA VAL A 189 -8.76 -8.57 -1.88
C VAL A 189 -9.29 -8.76 -0.47
N GLY A 190 -10.36 -9.54 -0.32
CA GLY A 190 -10.94 -9.81 0.98
C GLY A 190 -12.41 -10.22 0.88
N GLU A 191 -13.00 -10.63 2.01
CA GLU A 191 -14.34 -11.20 2.03
C GLU A 191 -15.46 -10.21 1.64
N SER A 192 -15.22 -8.90 1.74
CA SER A 192 -16.25 -7.88 1.54
C SER A 192 -15.94 -6.98 0.34
N THR A 193 -16.78 -7.08 -0.70
CA THR A 193 -16.71 -6.24 -1.91
C THR A 193 -16.75 -4.76 -1.58
N GLU A 194 -17.66 -4.34 -0.68
CA GLU A 194 -17.83 -2.93 -0.28
C GLU A 194 -16.55 -2.36 0.35
N ILE A 195 -15.94 -3.11 1.28
CA ILE A 195 -14.69 -2.71 1.93
C ILE A 195 -13.58 -2.59 0.88
N ASN A 196 -13.44 -3.59 0.01
CA ASN A 196 -12.41 -3.60 -1.03
C ASN A 196 -12.53 -2.37 -1.93
N GLN A 197 -13.75 -2.06 -2.40
CA GLN A 197 -14.03 -0.90 -3.25
C GLN A 197 -13.70 0.42 -2.56
N LYS A 198 -14.15 0.60 -1.31
CA LYS A 198 -13.93 1.85 -0.57
C LYS A 198 -12.45 2.14 -0.33
N ILE A 199 -11.70 1.11 0.05
CA ILE A 199 -10.26 1.24 0.31
C ILE A 199 -9.49 1.43 -1.00
N ALA A 200 -9.81 0.69 -2.06
CA ALA A 200 -9.20 0.85 -3.37
C ALA A 200 -9.36 2.29 -3.90
N GLN A 201 -10.57 2.86 -3.78
CA GLN A 201 -10.84 4.24 -4.20
C GLN A 201 -10.00 5.24 -3.39
N LYS A 202 -9.93 5.09 -2.06
CA LYS A 202 -9.15 5.97 -1.20
C LYS A 202 -7.65 5.91 -1.53
N LEU A 203 -7.12 4.70 -1.74
CA LEU A 203 -5.73 4.47 -2.12
C LEU A 203 -5.41 5.05 -3.50
N ALA A 204 -6.29 4.82 -4.48
CA ALA A 204 -6.10 5.34 -5.84
C ALA A 204 -5.98 6.86 -5.86
N VAL A 205 -6.89 7.55 -5.15
CA VAL A 205 -6.86 9.01 -5.02
C VAL A 205 -5.57 9.49 -4.34
N GLY A 206 -5.16 8.83 -3.24
CA GLY A 206 -3.94 9.18 -2.52
C GLY A 206 -2.67 9.01 -3.36
N LEU A 207 -2.56 7.89 -4.08
CA LEU A 207 -1.39 7.55 -4.89
C LEU A 207 -1.36 8.24 -6.27
N GLY A 208 -2.47 8.89 -6.68
CA GLY A 208 -2.65 9.37 -8.05
C GLY A 208 -2.64 8.21 -9.06
N TYR A 209 -3.27 7.10 -8.70
CA TYR A 209 -3.47 5.89 -9.49
C TYR A 209 -4.93 5.82 -9.98
N THR A 210 -5.20 4.96 -10.96
CA THR A 210 -6.55 4.76 -11.49
C THR A 210 -7.33 3.77 -10.62
N PRO A 211 -8.46 4.16 -10.01
CA PRO A 211 -9.33 3.21 -9.31
C PRO A 211 -10.06 2.34 -10.32
N LEU A 212 -10.04 1.02 -10.12
CA LEU A 212 -10.79 0.06 -10.93
C LEU A 212 -11.56 -0.88 -10.01
N ASN A 213 -12.78 -1.23 -10.39
CA ASN A 213 -13.63 -2.16 -9.66
C ASN A 213 -14.05 -3.30 -10.60
N THR A 214 -13.66 -4.53 -10.27
CA THR A 214 -14.00 -5.68 -11.11
C THR A 214 -15.50 -5.94 -11.17
N GLY A 215 -16.25 -5.65 -10.09
CA GLY A 215 -17.70 -5.76 -10.06
C GLY A 215 -18.38 -4.79 -11.02
N GLU A 216 -18.01 -3.51 -10.99
CA GLU A 216 -18.54 -2.52 -11.93
C GLU A 216 -18.22 -2.88 -13.39
N LEU A 217 -17.00 -3.36 -13.65
CA LEU A 217 -16.61 -3.82 -14.98
C LEU A 217 -17.43 -5.04 -15.42
N LEU A 218 -17.67 -6.00 -14.53
CA LEU A 218 -18.51 -7.17 -14.82
C LEU A 218 -19.91 -6.75 -15.25
N GLU A 219 -20.56 -5.88 -14.47
CA GLU A 219 -21.91 -5.40 -14.73
C GLU A 219 -21.99 -4.59 -16.04
N GLU A 220 -20.94 -3.82 -16.34
CA GLU A 220 -20.86 -3.08 -17.59
C GLU A 220 -20.75 -4.01 -18.80
N PHE A 221 -19.97 -5.10 -18.70
CA PHE A 221 -19.81 -6.07 -19.79
C PHE A 221 -21.00 -7.00 -19.96
N SER A 222 -21.60 -7.47 -18.86
CA SER A 222 -22.73 -8.41 -18.89
C SER A 222 -24.09 -7.73 -19.09
N LYS A 223 -24.18 -6.43 -18.83
CA LYS A 223 -25.45 -5.68 -18.72
C LYS A 223 -26.41 -6.27 -17.68
N GLN A 224 -25.87 -6.99 -16.70
CA GLN A 224 -26.60 -7.64 -15.62
C GLN A 224 -25.86 -7.42 -14.29
N ASP A 225 -26.62 -7.16 -13.22
CA ASP A 225 -26.10 -7.04 -11.86
C ASP A 225 -25.48 -8.36 -11.39
N VAL A 226 -24.36 -8.30 -10.65
CA VAL A 226 -23.66 -9.47 -10.11
C VAL A 226 -24.60 -10.37 -9.30
N ASP A 227 -25.47 -9.82 -8.46
CA ASP A 227 -26.42 -10.58 -7.63
C ASP A 227 -27.46 -11.32 -8.47
N SER A 228 -27.88 -10.71 -9.58
CA SER A 228 -28.79 -11.35 -10.53
C SER A 228 -28.08 -12.51 -11.24
N TRP A 229 -26.83 -12.31 -11.61
CA TRP A 229 -26.03 -13.30 -12.31
C TRP A 229 -25.69 -14.52 -11.45
N VAL A 230 -25.32 -14.30 -10.19
CA VAL A 230 -25.11 -15.39 -9.23
C VAL A 230 -26.36 -16.28 -9.12
N LYS A 231 -27.55 -15.70 -9.18
CA LYS A 231 -28.82 -16.46 -9.12
C LYS A 231 -29.09 -17.26 -10.39
N SER A 232 -28.70 -16.77 -11.57
CA SER A 232 -28.98 -17.44 -12.85
C SER A 232 -27.92 -18.45 -13.26
N GLU A 233 -26.63 -18.14 -13.09
CA GLU A 233 -25.51 -18.96 -13.59
C GLU A 233 -24.59 -19.50 -12.50
N GLY A 234 -24.78 -19.07 -11.25
CA GLY A 234 -24.03 -19.55 -10.11
C GLY A 234 -22.73 -18.77 -9.83
N VAL A 235 -22.16 -19.03 -8.65
CA VAL A 235 -20.98 -18.33 -8.13
C VAL A 235 -19.69 -18.66 -8.89
N ASP A 236 -19.60 -19.85 -9.49
CA ASP A 236 -18.41 -20.28 -10.23
C ASP A 236 -18.27 -19.50 -11.54
N SER A 237 -19.38 -19.31 -12.26
CA SER A 237 -19.42 -18.54 -13.51
C SER A 237 -18.99 -17.09 -13.30
N VAL A 238 -19.44 -16.45 -12.21
CA VAL A 238 -19.03 -15.08 -11.85
C VAL A 238 -17.53 -15.00 -11.55
N ALA A 239 -16.99 -15.97 -10.80
CA ALA A 239 -15.58 -16.01 -10.47
C ALA A 239 -14.69 -16.26 -11.72
N GLU A 240 -15.15 -17.07 -12.67
CA GLU A 240 -14.44 -17.27 -13.95
C GLU A 240 -14.39 -15.98 -14.76
N LEU A 241 -15.49 -15.24 -14.83
CA LEU A 241 -15.48 -13.99 -15.57
C LEU A 241 -14.67 -12.91 -14.88
N GLU A 242 -14.72 -12.81 -13.56
CA GLU A 242 -13.83 -11.91 -12.82
C GLU A 242 -12.36 -12.26 -13.11
N ALA A 243 -12.01 -13.55 -13.17
CA ALA A 243 -10.66 -13.98 -13.50
C ALA A 243 -10.24 -13.53 -14.92
N ALA A 244 -11.16 -13.54 -15.90
CA ALA A 244 -10.91 -13.01 -17.25
C ALA A 244 -10.73 -11.48 -17.27
N ILE A 245 -11.46 -10.75 -16.42
CA ILE A 245 -11.21 -9.30 -16.24
C ILE A 245 -9.84 -9.07 -15.61
N LEU A 246 -9.48 -9.85 -14.57
CA LEU A 246 -8.17 -9.76 -13.93
C LEU A 246 -7.03 -10.06 -14.89
N GLU A 247 -7.21 -10.98 -15.83
CA GLU A 247 -6.27 -11.22 -16.94
C GLU A 247 -6.03 -9.94 -17.75
N SER A 248 -7.11 -9.28 -18.20
CA SER A 248 -7.02 -8.00 -18.92
C SER A 248 -6.34 -6.91 -18.09
N LEU A 249 -6.71 -6.82 -16.81
CA LEU A 249 -6.17 -5.83 -15.87
C LEU A 249 -4.71 -6.10 -15.47
N SER A 250 -4.20 -7.33 -15.61
CA SER A 250 -2.82 -7.69 -15.23
C SER A 250 -1.75 -6.89 -15.96
N SER A 251 -2.08 -6.34 -17.15
CA SER A 251 -1.19 -5.49 -17.94
C SER A 251 -1.23 -4.01 -17.56
N HIS A 252 -2.19 -3.60 -16.72
CA HIS A 252 -2.36 -2.20 -16.34
C HIS A 252 -1.31 -1.79 -15.31
N VAL A 253 -0.76 -0.60 -15.52
CA VAL A 253 0.17 0.05 -14.58
C VAL A 253 -0.54 1.18 -13.85
N ARG A 254 -0.11 1.45 -12.61
CA ARG A 254 -0.65 2.53 -11.78
C ARG A 254 -2.17 2.44 -11.59
N ALA A 255 -2.67 1.24 -11.34
CA ALA A 255 -4.07 1.01 -10.97
C ALA A 255 -4.18 0.52 -9.51
N VAL A 256 -5.31 0.81 -8.87
CA VAL A 256 -5.74 0.14 -7.64
C VAL A 256 -7.06 -0.57 -7.93
N VAL A 257 -7.02 -1.89 -7.93
CA VAL A 257 -8.12 -2.76 -8.35
C VAL A 257 -8.82 -3.31 -7.11
N ALA A 258 -10.10 -3.03 -6.94
CA ALA A 258 -10.96 -3.71 -5.98
C ALA A 258 -11.52 -4.99 -6.59
N THR A 259 -11.34 -6.13 -5.92
CA THR A 259 -11.96 -7.39 -6.33
C THR A 259 -13.29 -7.61 -5.63
N LEU A 260 -14.13 -8.44 -6.23
CA LEU A 260 -15.28 -9.04 -5.56
C LEU A 260 -14.82 -9.85 -4.35
N GLY A 261 -15.68 -9.91 -3.33
CA GLY A 261 -15.41 -10.61 -2.09
C GLY A 261 -16.03 -12.00 -2.00
N GLY A 262 -15.73 -12.67 -0.89
CA GLY A 262 -16.37 -13.92 -0.51
C GLY A 262 -16.17 -15.06 -1.53
N ARG A 263 -17.23 -15.84 -1.77
CA ARG A 263 -17.21 -17.04 -2.63
C ARG A 263 -17.44 -16.77 -4.12
N HIS A 264 -17.97 -15.60 -4.46
CA HIS A 264 -18.19 -15.19 -5.84
C HIS A 264 -16.95 -14.51 -6.44
N GLY A 265 -16.02 -14.03 -5.60
CA GLY A 265 -14.77 -13.44 -6.06
C GLY A 265 -13.70 -14.47 -6.46
N ALA A 266 -13.01 -14.22 -7.56
CA ALA A 266 -11.86 -14.97 -8.06
C ALA A 266 -10.70 -14.98 -7.05
N ALA A 267 -10.48 -13.88 -6.33
CA ALA A 267 -9.41 -13.78 -5.34
C ALA A 267 -9.58 -14.76 -4.15
N GLY A 268 -10.81 -15.21 -3.87
CA GLY A 268 -11.07 -16.25 -2.88
C GLY A 268 -10.59 -17.65 -3.29
N ARG A 269 -10.27 -17.86 -4.57
CA ARG A 269 -9.97 -19.17 -5.18
C ARG A 269 -8.49 -19.28 -5.52
N ALA A 270 -7.79 -20.22 -4.91
CA ALA A 270 -6.33 -20.35 -5.05
C ALA A 270 -5.86 -20.56 -6.50
N ASP A 271 -6.65 -21.24 -7.34
CA ASP A 271 -6.35 -21.52 -8.75
C ASP A 271 -6.44 -20.29 -9.67
N LYS A 272 -7.02 -19.16 -9.21
CA LYS A 272 -7.23 -17.93 -9.99
C LYS A 272 -6.21 -16.83 -9.74
N TRP A 273 -5.15 -17.10 -8.98
CA TRP A 273 -4.19 -16.07 -8.53
C TRP A 273 -3.15 -15.61 -9.56
N ARG A 274 -2.99 -16.34 -10.67
CA ARG A 274 -1.91 -16.07 -11.64
C ARG A 274 -1.82 -14.61 -12.08
N HIS A 275 -2.96 -13.94 -12.27
CA HIS A 275 -3.04 -12.55 -12.74
C HIS A 275 -3.02 -11.55 -11.59
N LEU A 276 -3.38 -11.94 -10.37
CA LEU A 276 -3.27 -11.10 -9.17
C LEU A 276 -1.80 -10.83 -8.80
N TYR A 277 -0.91 -11.80 -9.08
CA TYR A 277 0.53 -11.63 -8.86
C TYR A 277 1.19 -10.55 -9.74
N ALA A 278 0.48 -10.03 -10.75
CA ALA A 278 0.92 -8.89 -11.56
C ALA A 278 1.13 -7.62 -10.72
N GLY A 279 0.40 -7.46 -9.62
CA GLY A 279 0.51 -6.33 -8.72
C GLY A 279 0.77 -6.73 -7.28
N PHE A 280 0.81 -5.74 -6.41
CA PHE A 280 0.84 -5.94 -4.97
C PHE A 280 -0.57 -6.24 -4.45
N THR A 281 -0.72 -7.30 -3.68
CA THR A 281 -2.01 -7.75 -3.17
C THR A 281 -2.13 -7.43 -1.68
N VAL A 282 -3.19 -6.73 -1.31
CA VAL A 282 -3.52 -6.37 0.08
C VAL A 282 -4.78 -7.12 0.48
N TRP A 283 -4.65 -8.04 1.44
CA TRP A 283 -5.79 -8.75 2.00
C TRP A 283 -6.39 -7.99 3.18
N LEU A 284 -7.63 -7.52 3.01
CA LEU A 284 -8.45 -6.94 4.06
C LEU A 284 -9.25 -8.05 4.75
N SER A 285 -8.91 -8.33 6.01
CA SER A 285 -9.52 -9.42 6.79
C SER A 285 -10.08 -8.87 8.09
N LYS A 286 -11.35 -9.16 8.38
CA LYS A 286 -11.94 -8.85 9.69
C LYS A 286 -11.31 -9.77 10.74
N SER A 287 -10.85 -9.18 11.84
CA SER A 287 -10.28 -9.90 12.98
C SER A 287 -11.28 -9.97 14.11
N LYS A 288 -11.19 -11.05 14.90
CA LYS A 288 -11.92 -11.18 16.18
C LYS A 288 -11.05 -10.85 17.38
N ALA A 289 -9.79 -10.50 17.17
CA ALA A 289 -8.85 -10.19 18.23
C ALA A 289 -9.17 -8.86 18.90
N SER A 290 -8.90 -8.80 20.21
CA SER A 290 -9.06 -7.60 21.04
C SER A 290 -7.90 -6.61 20.92
N ASP A 291 -6.73 -7.09 20.53
CA ASP A 291 -5.47 -6.36 20.56
C ASP A 291 -4.61 -6.63 19.32
N GLU A 292 -3.60 -5.80 19.13
CA GLU A 292 -2.77 -5.79 17.92
C GLU A 292 -1.94 -7.07 17.77
N ASP A 293 -1.37 -7.58 18.86
CA ASP A 293 -0.51 -8.77 18.86
C ASP A 293 -1.30 -10.03 18.54
N SER A 294 -2.50 -10.16 19.11
CA SER A 294 -3.43 -11.25 18.82
C SER A 294 -3.92 -11.22 17.37
N ALA A 295 -4.24 -10.02 16.84
CA ALA A 295 -4.63 -9.86 15.43
C ALA A 295 -3.48 -10.22 14.48
N ARG A 296 -2.26 -9.87 14.88
CA ARG A 296 -1.03 -10.28 14.21
C ARG A 296 -0.93 -11.81 14.24
N GLU A 297 -0.99 -12.46 15.38
CA GLU A 297 -0.89 -13.93 15.40
C GLU A 297 -2.01 -14.64 14.60
N GLU A 298 -3.22 -14.08 14.58
CA GLU A 298 -4.31 -14.53 13.69
C GLU A 298 -3.95 -14.42 12.20
N ALA A 299 -3.35 -13.32 11.75
CA ALA A 299 -2.92 -13.18 10.36
C ALA A 299 -1.79 -14.17 10.01
N ARG A 300 -0.88 -14.47 10.94
CA ARG A 300 0.16 -15.50 10.71
C ARG A 300 -0.45 -16.87 10.48
N ARG A 301 -1.37 -17.28 11.35
CA ARG A 301 -2.06 -18.56 11.24
C ARG A 301 -2.85 -18.67 9.94
N ASN A 302 -3.60 -17.64 9.57
CA ASN A 302 -4.39 -17.65 8.33
C ASN A 302 -3.53 -17.83 7.06
N ILE A 303 -2.34 -17.23 7.02
CA ILE A 303 -1.41 -17.39 5.90
C ILE A 303 -0.82 -18.81 5.90
N GLN A 304 -0.41 -19.31 7.07
CA GLN A 304 0.18 -20.65 7.20
C GLN A 304 -0.81 -21.78 6.91
N GLU A 305 -2.06 -21.62 7.31
CA GLU A 305 -3.13 -22.61 7.04
C GLU A 305 -3.43 -22.72 5.55
N GLY A 306 -3.22 -21.65 4.77
CA GLY A 306 -3.37 -21.66 3.31
C GLY A 306 -4.77 -22.03 2.80
N SER A 307 -5.78 -22.06 3.69
CA SER A 307 -7.09 -22.65 3.42
C SER A 307 -7.97 -21.81 2.49
N GLN A 308 -7.61 -20.55 2.30
CA GLN A 308 -8.30 -19.59 1.43
C GLN A 308 -7.34 -19.04 0.39
N GLY A 309 -7.86 -18.71 -0.81
CA GLY A 309 -7.06 -18.05 -1.85
C GLY A 309 -6.35 -16.79 -1.35
N TYR A 310 -6.99 -16.01 -0.47
CA TYR A 310 -6.43 -14.79 0.13
C TYR A 310 -5.09 -14.97 0.87
N SER A 311 -4.76 -16.18 1.31
CA SER A 311 -3.45 -16.49 1.93
C SER A 311 -2.26 -16.24 1.00
N ASN A 312 -2.51 -16.16 -0.31
CA ASN A 312 -1.51 -15.80 -1.33
C ASN A 312 -1.18 -14.30 -1.39
N ALA A 313 -1.86 -13.46 -0.60
CA ALA A 313 -1.65 -12.02 -0.62
C ALA A 313 -0.26 -11.63 -0.13
N ASP A 314 0.29 -10.54 -0.68
CA ASP A 314 1.61 -10.04 -0.31
C ASP A 314 1.61 -9.42 1.10
N VAL A 315 0.50 -8.77 1.50
CA VAL A 315 0.31 -8.20 2.84
C VAL A 315 -1.11 -8.43 3.36
N VAL A 316 -1.27 -8.45 4.68
CA VAL A 316 -2.57 -8.62 5.35
C VAL A 316 -2.82 -7.47 6.31
N VAL A 317 -4.01 -6.86 6.24
CA VAL A 317 -4.47 -5.82 7.15
C VAL A 317 -5.68 -6.33 7.90
N LYS A 318 -5.57 -6.38 9.23
CA LYS A 318 -6.60 -6.89 10.13
C LYS A 318 -7.49 -5.77 10.64
N LEU A 319 -8.80 -5.93 10.45
CA LEU A 319 -9.83 -4.95 10.79
C LEU A 319 -10.58 -5.40 12.05
N GLY A 320 -10.52 -4.64 13.14
CA GLY A 320 -11.33 -4.89 14.36
C GLY A 320 -12.82 -4.53 14.23
N GLY A 321 -13.29 -4.26 13.01
CA GLY A 321 -14.62 -3.76 12.69
C GLY A 321 -14.58 -3.01 11.36
N TRP A 322 -15.76 -2.68 10.82
CA TRP A 322 -15.85 -1.83 9.63
C TRP A 322 -16.77 -0.64 9.88
N ASP A 323 -16.24 0.54 9.60
CA ASP A 323 -16.96 1.80 9.52
C ASP A 323 -16.34 2.57 8.33
N PRO A 324 -17.14 3.05 7.35
CA PRO A 324 -16.64 3.87 6.26
C PRO A 324 -15.81 5.09 6.69
N ALA A 325 -16.02 5.63 7.89
CA ALA A 325 -15.20 6.72 8.43
C ALA A 325 -13.74 6.30 8.68
N LEU A 326 -13.49 5.00 8.91
CA LEU A 326 -12.15 4.43 9.11
C LEU A 326 -11.42 4.13 7.81
N ALA A 327 -12.02 4.38 6.64
CA ALA A 327 -11.44 4.04 5.34
C ALA A 327 -10.05 4.66 5.15
N GLN A 328 -9.81 5.89 5.63
CA GLN A 328 -8.48 6.51 5.56
C GLN A 328 -7.46 5.77 6.42
N THR A 329 -7.81 5.40 7.65
CA THR A 329 -6.92 4.68 8.56
C THR A 329 -6.54 3.31 7.99
N VAL A 330 -7.51 2.59 7.43
CA VAL A 330 -7.27 1.27 6.79
C VAL A 330 -6.41 1.41 5.53
N ALA A 331 -6.66 2.43 4.71
CA ALA A 331 -5.82 2.73 3.55
C ALA A 331 -4.39 3.11 3.97
N GLN A 332 -4.23 3.92 5.02
CA GLN A 332 -2.92 4.27 5.58
C GLN A 332 -2.18 3.01 6.08
N ALA A 333 -2.89 2.12 6.77
CA ALA A 333 -2.35 0.84 7.21
C ALA A 333 -1.89 -0.04 6.05
N SER A 334 -2.67 -0.05 4.97
CA SER A 334 -2.34 -0.78 3.74
C SER A 334 -1.06 -0.23 3.09
N LEU A 335 -0.89 1.10 3.03
CA LEU A 335 0.33 1.72 2.51
C LEU A 335 1.54 1.46 3.41
N SER A 336 1.39 1.54 4.73
CA SER A 336 2.48 1.24 5.66
C SER A 336 2.91 -0.23 5.53
N ALA A 337 1.96 -1.18 5.47
CA ALA A 337 2.26 -2.59 5.25
C ALA A 337 2.99 -2.84 3.92
N LEU A 338 2.52 -2.23 2.81
CA LEU A 338 3.19 -2.32 1.51
C LEU A 338 4.59 -1.72 1.53
N LYS A 339 4.78 -0.59 2.23
CA LYS A 339 6.08 0.03 2.41
C LYS A 339 7.04 -0.94 3.10
N GLN A 340 6.64 -1.50 4.23
CA GLN A 340 7.48 -2.45 4.98
C GLN A 340 7.86 -3.67 4.12
N LEU A 341 6.91 -4.19 3.33
CA LEU A 341 7.20 -5.26 2.36
C LEU A 341 8.26 -4.85 1.33
N ILE A 342 8.10 -3.71 0.68
CA ILE A 342 9.04 -3.28 -0.37
C ILE A 342 10.42 -2.96 0.23
N LEU A 343 10.48 -2.44 1.45
CA LEU A 343 11.75 -2.20 2.14
C LEU A 343 12.46 -3.51 2.51
N SER A 344 11.71 -4.58 2.80
CA SER A 344 12.29 -5.91 3.07
C SER A 344 12.86 -6.61 1.82
N ASP A 345 12.22 -6.44 0.64
CA ASP A 345 12.74 -6.89 -0.66
C ASP A 345 12.65 -5.76 -1.69
N LYS A 346 13.71 -4.93 -1.74
CA LYS A 346 13.80 -3.80 -2.68
C LYS A 346 13.72 -4.20 -4.16
N LYS A 347 13.94 -5.48 -4.48
CA LYS A 347 13.87 -5.99 -5.87
C LYS A 347 12.44 -6.39 -6.25
N LEU A 348 11.53 -6.52 -5.29
CA LEU A 348 10.18 -7.04 -5.50
C LEU A 348 9.35 -6.26 -6.53
N PRO A 349 9.29 -4.92 -6.53
CA PRO A 349 8.60 -4.17 -7.60
C PRO A 349 9.16 -4.49 -9.00
N GLY A 350 10.48 -4.66 -9.11
CA GLY A 350 11.14 -5.03 -10.36
C GLY A 350 10.80 -6.45 -10.81
N LYS A 351 10.71 -7.40 -9.87
CA LYS A 351 10.27 -8.78 -10.15
C LYS A 351 8.82 -8.82 -10.65
N LYS A 352 7.90 -8.09 -10.00
CA LYS A 352 6.49 -8.00 -10.44
C LYS A 352 6.38 -7.36 -11.84
N SER A 353 7.12 -6.28 -12.09
CA SER A 353 7.20 -5.68 -13.44
C SER A 353 7.75 -6.65 -14.51
N LEU A 354 8.72 -7.50 -14.16
CA LEU A 354 9.20 -8.56 -15.06
C LEU A 354 8.11 -9.62 -15.30
N TYR A 355 7.41 -10.05 -14.27
CA TYR A 355 6.32 -11.03 -14.36
C TYR A 355 5.19 -10.56 -15.30
N ILE A 356 4.80 -9.28 -15.20
CA ILE A 356 3.84 -8.65 -16.13
C ILE A 356 4.36 -8.72 -17.58
N ARG A 357 5.62 -8.34 -17.82
CA ARG A 357 6.21 -8.33 -19.17
C ARG A 357 6.31 -9.73 -19.80
N LEU A 358 6.37 -10.78 -18.99
CA LEU A 358 6.37 -12.17 -19.44
C LEU A 358 4.96 -12.76 -19.56
N GLY A 359 3.91 -11.97 -19.31
CA GLY A 359 2.52 -12.38 -19.54
C GLY A 359 1.90 -13.19 -18.40
N CYS A 360 2.37 -13.01 -17.16
CA CYS A 360 1.75 -13.60 -15.97
C CYS A 360 1.49 -15.12 -16.05
N ARG A 361 2.52 -15.89 -16.45
CA ARG A 361 2.39 -17.32 -16.84
C ARG A 361 2.03 -18.30 -15.70
N GLY A 362 1.86 -17.82 -14.47
CA GLY A 362 1.59 -18.65 -13.30
C GLY A 362 2.83 -19.27 -12.66
N ASP A 363 4.03 -18.83 -13.02
CA ASP A 363 5.32 -19.23 -12.44
C ASP A 363 5.79 -18.34 -11.27
N TRP A 364 4.94 -17.43 -10.80
CA TRP A 364 5.22 -16.63 -9.62
C TRP A 364 5.33 -17.50 -8.36
N PRO A 365 6.24 -17.22 -7.41
CA PRO A 365 7.23 -16.14 -7.38
C PRO A 365 8.55 -16.45 -8.11
N ASN A 366 8.74 -17.68 -8.56
CA ASN A 366 9.97 -18.19 -9.15
C ASN A 366 9.92 -18.15 -10.69
N ILE A 367 9.98 -16.93 -11.23
CA ILE A 367 9.88 -16.65 -12.67
C ILE A 367 10.86 -17.52 -13.47
N LYS A 368 10.33 -18.35 -14.37
CA LYS A 368 11.08 -19.27 -15.22
C LYS A 368 11.62 -18.57 -16.47
N PRO A 369 12.66 -19.10 -17.13
CA PRO A 369 13.18 -18.50 -18.35
C PRO A 369 12.12 -18.44 -19.49
N PRO A 370 12.31 -17.56 -20.48
CA PRO A 370 11.52 -17.58 -21.71
C PRO A 370 11.61 -18.95 -22.39
N GLY A 371 10.48 -19.47 -22.89
CA GLY A 371 10.41 -20.81 -23.51
C GLY A 371 10.11 -21.97 -22.56
N TRP A 372 10.04 -21.73 -21.24
CA TRP A 372 9.44 -22.68 -20.30
C TRP A 372 7.93 -22.77 -20.52
N ASP A 373 7.42 -24.00 -20.67
CA ASP A 373 6.00 -24.29 -20.84
C ASP A 373 5.35 -24.62 -19.48
N PRO A 374 4.34 -23.84 -19.02
CA PRO A 374 3.59 -24.13 -17.81
C PRO A 374 2.84 -25.47 -17.83
N SER A 375 2.52 -25.98 -19.02
CA SER A 375 1.80 -27.24 -19.23
C SER A 375 2.72 -28.46 -19.30
N ALA A 376 4.02 -28.24 -19.55
CA ALA A 376 5.04 -29.26 -19.39
C ALA A 376 5.27 -29.45 -17.90
N GLY A 377 4.44 -30.30 -17.28
CA GLY A 377 4.60 -30.69 -15.87
C GLY A 377 6.05 -31.06 -15.58
N ALA A 378 6.48 -30.87 -14.33
CA ALA A 378 7.81 -31.24 -13.88
C ALA A 378 8.11 -32.70 -14.29
N ASN A 379 8.83 -32.86 -15.40
CA ASN A 379 9.37 -34.15 -15.78
C ASN A 379 10.25 -34.56 -14.61
N LEU A 380 9.84 -35.65 -13.97
CA LEU A 380 10.59 -36.41 -12.99
C LEU A 380 12.03 -36.48 -13.48
N SER A 381 12.93 -35.77 -12.78
CA SER A 381 14.34 -36.10 -12.83
C SER A 381 14.48 -37.48 -12.20
N PRO A 382 14.97 -38.51 -12.93
CA PRO A 382 15.36 -39.75 -12.31
C PRO A 382 16.68 -39.51 -11.55
N GLU A 383 16.65 -39.89 -10.27
CA GLU A 383 17.73 -40.15 -9.29
C GLU A 383 19.04 -39.33 -9.36
#